data_AF-A0A813FX09-F1
#
_entry.id   AF-A0A813FX09-F1
#
_cell.length_a   1.000
_cell.length_b   1.000
_cell.length_c   1.000
_cell.angle_alpha   90.00
_cell.angle_beta   90.00
_cell.angle_gamma   90.00
#
_symmetry.space_group_name_H-M   'P 1'
#
loop_
_entity.id
_entity.type
_entity.pdbx_description
1 polymer ?
#
loop_
_entity_poly.entity_id
_entity_poly.type
_entity_poly.pdbx_seq_one_letter_code
_entity_poly.pdbx_strand_id
1 'polypeptide(L)'
;RCIWPDSSREIPFVEVLVADGLTSLAKVFFDITMGTCVAMTASGYSWTASESAPLWLGEAEPFHLQHGNFSLTEAAPSATAALLLGTNPLRPGLGEALDQCGQSPLPFLAWFVPFMIRARQCMISAKHAPDSTSQALQKVNVLKYMSAAPVVFFAMCHGKALPGLSTFTLLGPDDFEAMWAISAVVNSFFSFSWDLVMDWGLLNPSTPLRSHQFGLRPVLLYGGLTGFYHFAILFNFIGRTLWTLRWSPQATVFLGTFFLASLQQAAEVARRCLWSVIRVEWECVKKGVRCDDKKIFP
;
A
#
# COMPACT_ATOMS: atom_id res chain seq x y z
N ARG A 1 -6.74 12.41 15.46
CA ARG A 1 -8.13 11.93 15.17
C ARG A 1 -8.18 11.06 13.92
N CYS A 2 -7.53 11.46 12.83
CA CYS A 2 -7.48 10.69 11.57
C CYS A 2 -7.23 9.17 11.70
N ILE A 3 -6.23 8.74 12.48
CA ILE A 3 -5.86 7.31 12.62
C ILE A 3 -6.85 6.54 13.50
N TRP A 4 -7.28 7.16 14.60
CA TRP A 4 -8.24 6.57 15.54
C TRP A 4 -9.40 7.55 15.79
N PRO A 5 -10.32 7.70 14.84
CA PRO A 5 -11.41 8.64 14.98
C PRO A 5 -12.43 8.13 16.02
N ASP A 6 -13.00 9.08 16.75
CA ASP A 6 -14.11 8.85 17.67
C ASP A 6 -15.33 8.35 16.88
N SER A 7 -15.85 7.18 17.24
CA SER A 7 -16.97 6.55 16.55
C SER A 7 -18.33 7.18 16.87
N SER A 8 -18.39 8.14 17.80
CA SER A 8 -19.62 8.85 18.17
C SER A 8 -19.86 10.12 17.34
N ARG A 9 -18.93 10.49 16.46
CA ARG A 9 -18.97 11.72 15.66
C ARG A 9 -18.79 11.43 14.19
N GLU A 10 -19.32 12.32 13.36
CA GLU A 10 -19.05 12.33 11.93
C GLU A 10 -17.57 12.60 11.66
N ILE A 11 -17.00 11.95 10.63
CA ILE A 11 -15.62 12.15 10.20
C ILE A 11 -15.53 13.46 9.40
N PRO A 12 -14.74 14.46 9.86
CA PRO A 12 -14.58 15.70 9.12
C PRO A 12 -13.92 15.48 7.75
N PHE A 13 -14.33 16.25 6.75
CA PHE A 13 -13.77 16.15 5.38
C PHE A 13 -12.24 16.28 5.32
N VAL A 14 -11.64 17.12 6.17
CA VAL A 14 -10.17 17.24 6.25
C VAL A 14 -9.50 15.93 6.71
N GLU A 15 -10.12 15.19 7.62
CA GLU A 15 -9.60 13.89 8.06
C GLU A 15 -9.71 12.83 6.97
N VAL A 16 -10.74 12.93 6.12
CA VAL A 16 -10.89 12.09 4.92
C VAL A 16 -9.75 12.37 3.94
N LEU A 17 -9.45 13.64 3.64
CA LEU A 17 -8.34 14.02 2.75
C LEU A 17 -6.98 13.55 3.26
N VAL A 18 -6.70 13.73 4.55
CA VAL A 18 -5.44 13.28 5.16
C VAL A 18 -5.30 11.76 5.05
N ALA A 19 -6.36 11.02 5.37
CA ALA A 19 -6.32 9.56 5.28
C ALA A 19 -6.21 9.07 3.82
N ASP A 20 -6.82 9.75 2.85
CA ASP A 20 -6.62 9.48 1.42
C ASP A 20 -5.17 9.74 0.99
N GLY A 21 -4.55 10.80 1.54
CA GLY A 21 -3.12 11.04 1.43
C GLY A 21 -2.29 9.85 1.93
N LEU A 22 -2.60 9.32 3.12
CA LEU A 22 -1.92 8.14 3.67
C LEU A 22 -2.03 6.92 2.76
N THR A 23 -3.16 6.69 2.09
CA THR A 23 -3.28 5.57 1.12
C THR A 23 -2.36 5.70 -0.08
N SER A 24 -1.99 6.92 -0.45
CA SER A 24 -1.03 7.19 -1.54
C SER A 24 0.41 6.92 -1.10
N LEU A 25 0.67 7.00 0.21
CA LEU A 25 1.95 6.68 0.83
C LEU A 25 2.07 5.20 1.20
N ALA A 26 1.07 4.36 0.90
CA ALA A 26 1.03 2.99 1.40
C ALA A 26 2.27 2.16 1.03
N LYS A 27 2.84 2.36 -0.18
CA LYS A 27 4.09 1.69 -0.57
C LYS A 27 5.31 2.24 0.19
N VAL A 28 5.30 3.51 0.57
CA VAL A 28 6.34 4.11 1.41
C VAL A 28 6.36 3.45 2.79
N PHE A 29 5.20 3.13 3.37
CA PHE A 29 5.14 2.35 4.62
C PHE A 29 5.79 0.98 4.46
N PHE A 30 5.52 0.27 3.36
CA PHE A 30 6.22 -0.98 3.05
C PHE A 30 7.73 -0.78 2.99
N ASP A 31 8.20 0.22 2.21
CA ASP A 31 9.61 0.41 1.94
C ASP A 31 10.39 0.83 3.20
N ILE A 32 9.79 1.68 4.05
CA ILE A 32 10.35 2.05 5.36
C ILE A 32 10.43 0.83 6.28
N THR A 33 9.37 0.04 6.39
CA THR A 33 9.36 -1.15 7.25
C THR A 33 10.35 -2.20 6.73
N MET A 34 10.43 -2.40 5.41
CA MET A 34 11.41 -3.29 4.79
C MET A 34 12.84 -2.81 5.05
N GLY A 35 13.15 -1.54 4.80
CA GLY A 35 14.47 -0.96 5.03
C GLY A 35 14.88 -1.01 6.50
N THR A 36 13.94 -0.74 7.41
CA THR A 36 14.17 -0.86 8.86
C THR A 36 14.46 -2.30 9.26
N CYS A 37 13.68 -3.26 8.74
CA CYS A 37 13.91 -4.69 8.97
C CYS A 37 15.32 -5.08 8.53
N VAL A 38 15.69 -4.77 7.28
CA VAL A 38 16.99 -5.10 6.70
C VAL A 38 18.13 -4.46 7.49
N ALA A 39 18.02 -3.19 7.85
CA ALA A 39 19.04 -2.48 8.63
C ALA A 39 19.27 -3.13 10.01
N MET A 40 18.19 -3.57 10.67
CA MET A 40 18.26 -4.25 11.96
C MET A 40 18.85 -5.66 11.83
N THR A 41 18.39 -6.44 10.86
CA THR A 41 18.87 -7.80 10.59
C THR A 41 20.37 -7.80 10.23
N ALA A 42 20.81 -6.90 9.36
CA ALA A 42 22.21 -6.73 9.00
C ALA A 42 23.07 -6.24 10.19
N SER A 43 22.46 -5.57 11.17
CA SER A 43 23.11 -5.15 12.42
C SER A 43 23.19 -6.28 13.46
N GLY A 44 22.59 -7.45 13.21
CA GLY A 44 22.59 -8.60 14.11
C GLY A 44 21.35 -8.72 15.01
N TYR A 45 20.29 -7.93 14.76
CA TYR A 45 19.01 -8.06 15.46
C TYR A 45 18.06 -8.98 14.68
N SER A 46 17.68 -10.13 15.24
CA SER A 46 16.68 -11.02 14.62
C SER A 46 15.25 -10.57 14.91
N TRP A 47 14.42 -10.48 13.87
CA TRP A 47 12.97 -10.22 13.95
C TRP A 47 12.12 -11.49 14.15
N THR A 48 12.76 -12.66 14.31
CA THR A 48 12.04 -13.90 14.59
C THR A 48 11.33 -13.75 15.93
N ALA A 49 10.01 -13.63 15.91
CA ALA A 49 9.19 -13.91 17.07
C ALA A 49 9.67 -15.26 17.63
N SER A 50 10.13 -15.24 18.89
CA SER A 50 10.50 -16.40 19.70
C SER A 50 9.74 -17.66 19.24
N GLU A 51 10.39 -18.51 18.45
CA GLU A 51 10.07 -19.93 18.47
C GLU A 51 10.45 -20.40 19.86
N SER A 52 9.44 -20.54 20.71
CA SER A 52 9.41 -21.39 21.89
C SER A 52 10.78 -21.68 22.51
N ALA A 53 11.21 -20.84 23.47
CA ALA A 53 12.08 -21.34 24.51
C ALA A 53 11.39 -22.58 25.12
N PRO A 54 11.98 -23.79 25.06
CA PRO A 54 11.44 -24.90 25.80
C PRO A 54 11.48 -24.49 27.27
N LEU A 55 10.32 -24.57 27.92
CA LEU A 55 10.18 -24.40 29.35
C LEU A 55 11.00 -25.54 30.00
N TRP A 56 12.27 -25.28 30.32
CA TRP A 56 13.12 -26.20 31.04
C TRP A 56 12.59 -26.36 32.47
N LEU A 57 11.68 -27.30 32.66
CA LEU A 57 11.63 -28.10 33.89
C LEU A 57 12.64 -29.23 33.69
N GLY A 58 13.84 -29.04 34.24
CA GLY A 58 14.91 -30.02 34.17
C GLY A 58 15.89 -29.79 35.30
N GLU A 59 15.77 -30.65 36.31
CA GLU A 59 16.68 -30.77 37.45
C GLU A 59 18.14 -30.89 36.99
N ALA A 60 19.04 -30.34 37.80
CA ALA A 60 20.47 -30.46 37.60
C ALA A 60 20.93 -31.91 37.80
N GLU A 61 21.60 -32.50 36.81
CA GLU A 61 22.42 -33.69 36.98
C GLU A 61 23.79 -33.50 36.30
N PRO A 62 24.88 -34.08 36.84
CA PRO A 62 26.21 -33.53 36.70
C PRO A 62 27.01 -34.10 35.53
N PHE A 63 27.97 -33.27 35.15
CA PHE A 63 29.13 -33.45 34.30
C PHE A 63 29.76 -34.86 34.31
N HIS A 64 29.78 -35.51 33.14
CA HIS A 64 30.63 -36.68 32.85
C HIS A 64 31.61 -36.36 31.72
N LEU A 65 32.91 -36.36 32.04
CA LEU A 65 34.02 -36.37 31.09
C LEU A 65 34.12 -37.76 30.43
N GLN A 66 34.14 -37.82 29.10
CA GLN A 66 34.60 -39.00 28.37
C GLN A 66 35.74 -38.62 27.41
N HIS A 67 36.91 -39.20 27.66
CA HIS A 67 38.05 -39.26 26.77
C HIS A 67 37.73 -40.09 25.52
N GLY A 68 38.15 -39.65 24.33
CA GLY A 68 38.17 -40.53 23.15
C GLY A 68 38.45 -39.86 21.80
N ASN A 69 39.73 -39.90 21.41
CA ASN A 69 40.28 -40.01 20.05
C ASN A 69 40.03 -38.94 18.98
N PHE A 70 41.13 -38.22 18.73
CA PHE A 70 41.50 -37.46 17.55
C PHE A 70 41.39 -38.27 16.25
N SER A 71 40.63 -37.77 15.27
CA SER A 71 40.75 -38.15 13.87
C SER A 71 40.67 -36.88 13.00
N LEU A 72 41.70 -36.70 12.18
CA LEU A 72 41.87 -35.58 11.25
C LEU A 72 40.86 -35.69 10.11
N THR A 73 39.90 -34.78 10.05
CA THR A 73 39.20 -34.43 8.81
C THR A 73 39.26 -32.92 8.65
N GLU A 74 39.83 -32.53 7.50
CA GLU A 74 39.89 -31.23 6.85
C GLU A 74 39.49 -30.01 7.68
N ALA A 75 40.49 -29.18 8.00
CA ALA A 75 40.30 -27.86 8.55
C ALA A 75 39.35 -27.05 7.68
N ALA A 76 38.13 -26.83 8.18
CA ALA A 76 37.23 -25.79 7.69
C ALA A 76 38.02 -24.48 7.57
N PRO A 77 37.83 -23.68 6.49
CA PRO A 77 38.50 -22.40 6.38
C PRO A 77 38.14 -21.57 7.62
N SER A 78 39.16 -21.41 8.46
CA SER A 78 39.04 -20.91 9.82
C SER A 78 38.50 -19.49 9.79
N ALA A 79 37.71 -19.13 10.80
CA ALA A 79 37.13 -17.81 11.03
C ALA A 79 38.09 -16.61 10.82
N THR A 80 39.40 -16.87 10.82
CA THR A 80 40.49 -15.99 10.40
C THR A 80 40.37 -15.45 8.96
N ALA A 81 39.92 -16.25 7.99
CA ALA A 81 39.71 -15.80 6.61
C ALA A 81 38.51 -14.83 6.51
N ALA A 82 37.45 -15.10 7.29
CA ALA A 82 36.28 -14.25 7.39
C ALA A 82 36.61 -12.91 8.06
N LEU A 83 37.48 -12.92 9.08
CA LEU A 83 37.98 -11.72 9.75
C LEU A 83 38.86 -10.84 8.84
N LEU A 84 39.71 -11.45 8.00
CA LEU A 84 40.59 -10.75 7.05
C LEU A 84 39.85 -10.16 5.85
N LEU A 85 38.71 -10.72 5.47
CA LEU A 85 37.81 -10.22 4.42
C LEU A 85 36.74 -9.24 4.95
N GLY A 86 36.74 -8.94 6.26
CA GLY A 86 35.73 -8.08 6.88
C GLY A 86 34.32 -8.70 6.94
N THR A 87 34.17 -9.96 6.55
CA THR A 87 32.91 -10.70 6.63
C THR A 87 32.80 -11.33 8.01
N ASN A 88 32.05 -10.72 8.91
CA ASN A 88 31.78 -11.30 10.22
C ASN A 88 30.83 -12.50 10.02
N PRO A 89 31.23 -13.77 10.26
CA PRO A 89 30.41 -14.95 9.95
C PRO A 89 29.12 -15.05 10.79
N LEU A 90 28.93 -14.14 11.74
CA LEU A 90 27.75 -14.02 12.60
C LEU A 90 26.73 -12.96 12.11
N ARG A 91 27.04 -12.21 11.04
CA ARG A 91 26.12 -11.20 10.49
C ARG A 91 25.64 -11.64 9.12
N PRO A 92 24.32 -11.74 8.89
CA PRO A 92 23.81 -12.06 7.57
C PRO A 92 24.24 -10.97 6.57
N GLY A 93 24.61 -11.40 5.36
CA GLY A 93 24.90 -10.47 4.27
C GLY A 93 23.66 -9.65 3.91
N LEU A 94 23.84 -8.49 3.26
CA LEU A 94 22.71 -7.61 2.91
C LEU A 94 21.62 -8.32 2.08
N GLY A 95 22.02 -9.22 1.17
CA GLY A 95 21.08 -10.02 0.38
C GLY A 95 20.29 -11.03 1.23
N GLU A 96 20.95 -11.71 2.16
CA GLU A 96 20.31 -12.66 3.07
C GLU A 96 19.34 -11.95 4.03
N ALA A 97 19.74 -10.79 4.57
CA ALA A 97 18.87 -9.95 5.37
C ALA A 97 17.64 -9.46 4.58
N LEU A 98 17.82 -9.13 3.30
CA LEU A 98 16.72 -8.75 2.41
C LEU A 98 15.76 -9.93 2.16
N ASP A 99 16.27 -11.13 1.90
CA ASP A 99 15.45 -12.32 1.69
C ASP A 99 14.66 -12.69 2.94
N GLN A 100 15.31 -12.65 4.11
CA GLN A 100 14.65 -12.91 5.40
C GLN A 100 13.56 -11.88 5.69
N CYS A 101 13.82 -10.59 5.47
CA CYS A 101 12.83 -9.53 5.66
C CYS A 101 11.71 -9.55 4.61
N GLY A 102 12.00 -10.03 3.39
CA GLY A 102 11.02 -10.29 2.34
C GLY A 102 10.00 -11.37 2.72
N GLN A 103 10.41 -12.32 3.56
CA GLN A 103 9.58 -13.37 4.14
C GLN A 103 8.92 -12.95 5.47
N SER A 104 9.12 -11.71 5.92
CA SER A 104 8.39 -11.19 7.08
C SER A 104 7.01 -10.66 6.64
N PRO A 105 5.92 -10.92 7.38
CA PRO A 105 4.63 -10.31 7.10
C PRO A 105 4.60 -8.82 7.44
N LEU A 106 5.54 -8.31 8.26
CA LEU A 106 5.50 -6.95 8.79
C LEU A 106 5.47 -5.85 7.72
N PRO A 107 6.32 -5.86 6.67
CA PRO A 107 6.27 -4.85 5.61
C PRO A 107 4.93 -4.84 4.86
N PHE A 108 4.33 -6.02 4.66
CA PHE A 108 3.02 -6.14 4.01
C PHE A 108 1.88 -5.63 4.91
N LEU A 109 1.93 -5.91 6.22
CA LEU A 109 0.98 -5.35 7.16
C LEU A 109 1.09 -3.82 7.22
N ALA A 110 2.31 -3.28 7.25
CA ALA A 110 2.55 -1.83 7.18
C ALA A 110 1.99 -1.20 5.90
N TRP A 111 2.12 -1.90 4.75
CA TRP A 111 1.49 -1.49 3.49
C TRP A 111 -0.03 -1.40 3.61
N PHE A 112 -0.68 -2.31 4.34
CA PHE A 112 -2.14 -2.36 4.44
C PHE A 112 -2.73 -1.35 5.42
N VAL A 113 -1.95 -0.84 6.39
CA VAL A 113 -2.43 0.06 7.46
C VAL A 113 -3.23 1.26 6.94
N PRO A 114 -2.79 2.04 5.93
CA PRO A 114 -3.57 3.18 5.43
C PRO A 114 -4.96 2.81 4.91
N PHE A 115 -5.10 1.65 4.26
CA PHE A 115 -6.38 1.17 3.75
C PHE A 115 -7.33 0.78 4.89
N MET A 116 -6.81 0.18 5.96
CA MET A 116 -7.59 -0.13 7.16
C MET A 116 -8.12 1.13 7.86
N ILE A 117 -7.28 2.17 7.95
CA ILE A 117 -7.70 3.47 8.51
C ILE A 117 -8.88 4.03 7.71
N ARG A 118 -8.81 4.01 6.37
CA ARG A 118 -9.90 4.49 5.51
C ARG A 118 -11.14 3.62 5.60
N ALA A 119 -11.01 2.30 5.56
CA ALA A 119 -12.13 1.39 5.74
C ALA A 119 -12.87 1.67 7.07
N ARG A 120 -12.13 1.89 8.16
CA ARG A 120 -12.70 2.28 9.46
C ARG A 120 -13.43 3.62 9.41
N GLN A 121 -12.83 4.63 8.80
CA GLN A 121 -13.50 5.93 8.62
C GLN A 121 -14.79 5.80 7.82
N CYS A 122 -14.80 5.05 6.72
CA CYS A 122 -15.99 4.81 5.91
C CYS A 122 -17.08 4.06 6.69
N MET A 123 -16.73 3.08 7.54
CA MET A 123 -17.68 2.42 8.43
C MET A 123 -18.30 3.40 9.44
N ILE A 124 -17.53 4.33 10.00
CA ILE A 124 -18.05 5.35 10.92
C ILE A 124 -18.96 6.33 10.16
N SER A 125 -18.54 6.81 8.98
CA SER A 125 -19.37 7.67 8.13
C SER A 125 -20.68 7.00 7.70
N ALA A 126 -20.68 5.67 7.50
CA ALA A 126 -21.91 4.93 7.18
C ALA A 126 -22.93 4.93 8.35
N LYS A 127 -22.46 4.95 9.61
CA LYS A 127 -23.33 5.02 10.80
C LYS A 127 -23.98 6.40 10.96
N HIS A 128 -23.30 7.45 10.53
CA HIS A 128 -23.76 8.84 10.64
C HIS A 128 -24.37 9.37 9.34
N ALA A 129 -24.57 8.51 8.34
CA ALA A 129 -25.13 8.92 7.07
C ALA A 129 -26.59 9.39 7.26
N PRO A 130 -27.01 10.49 6.62
CA PRO A 130 -28.34 11.07 6.81
C PRO A 130 -29.45 10.23 6.15
N ASP A 131 -29.12 9.46 5.12
CA ASP A 131 -30.06 8.66 4.34
C ASP A 131 -29.48 7.29 3.93
N SER A 132 -30.37 6.38 3.52
CA SER A 132 -30.01 5.01 3.15
C SER A 132 -29.11 4.92 1.92
N THR A 133 -29.21 5.86 0.98
CA THR A 133 -28.38 5.91 -0.22
C THR A 133 -26.96 6.32 0.15
N SER A 134 -26.81 7.40 0.92
CA SER A 134 -25.52 7.83 1.45
C SER A 134 -24.85 6.74 2.30
N GLN A 135 -25.64 6.01 3.10
CA GLN A 135 -25.14 4.85 3.85
C GLN A 135 -24.63 3.74 2.92
N ALA A 136 -25.40 3.39 1.89
CA ALA A 136 -25.01 2.36 0.92
C ALA A 136 -23.71 2.77 0.18
N LEU A 137 -23.60 4.03 -0.23
CA LEU A 137 -22.39 4.56 -0.84
C LEU A 137 -21.16 4.44 0.08
N GLN A 138 -21.30 4.70 1.38
CA GLN A 138 -20.19 4.51 2.32
C GLN A 138 -19.80 3.03 2.48
N LYS A 139 -20.76 2.09 2.41
CA LYS A 139 -20.44 0.65 2.39
C LYS A 139 -19.66 0.25 1.13
N VAL A 140 -20.02 0.79 -0.03
CA VAL A 140 -19.22 0.59 -1.27
C VAL A 140 -17.84 1.22 -1.14
N ASN A 141 -17.73 2.36 -0.45
CA ASN A 141 -16.43 2.99 -0.16
C ASN A 141 -15.56 2.11 0.76
N VAL A 142 -16.15 1.40 1.74
CA VAL A 142 -15.42 0.37 2.51
C VAL A 142 -14.89 -0.71 1.58
N LEU A 143 -15.74 -1.25 0.69
CA LEU A 143 -15.32 -2.28 -0.28
C LEU A 143 -14.19 -1.80 -1.18
N LYS A 144 -14.20 -0.53 -1.60
CA LYS A 144 -13.12 0.09 -2.38
C LYS A 144 -11.78 0.05 -1.64
N TYR A 145 -11.74 0.39 -0.35
CA TYR A 145 -10.47 0.31 0.40
C TYR A 145 -10.08 -1.14 0.72
N MET A 146 -11.07 -2.02 0.90
CA MET A 146 -10.84 -3.44 1.11
C MET A 146 -10.42 -4.20 -0.16
N SER A 147 -10.62 -3.67 -1.36
CA SER A 147 -10.07 -4.28 -2.59
C SER A 147 -8.55 -4.25 -2.65
N ALA A 148 -7.88 -3.47 -1.79
CA ALA A 148 -6.43 -3.55 -1.60
C ALA A 148 -5.99 -4.78 -0.78
N ALA A 149 -6.88 -5.38 0.02
CA ALA A 149 -6.55 -6.55 0.84
C ALA A 149 -6.04 -7.75 0.02
N PRO A 150 -6.73 -8.20 -1.06
CA PRO A 150 -6.21 -9.29 -1.89
C PRO A 150 -4.88 -8.91 -2.58
N VAL A 151 -4.67 -7.65 -2.93
CA VAL A 151 -3.38 -7.16 -3.46
C VAL A 151 -2.26 -7.37 -2.43
N VAL A 152 -2.45 -6.94 -1.19
CA VAL A 152 -1.42 -7.12 -0.16
C VAL A 152 -1.23 -8.60 0.17
N PHE A 153 -2.33 -9.36 0.28
CA PHE A 153 -2.30 -10.77 0.63
C PHE A 153 -1.52 -11.61 -0.38
N PHE A 154 -1.80 -11.48 -1.68
CA PHE A 154 -1.08 -12.25 -2.70
C PHE A 154 0.37 -11.81 -2.85
N ALA A 155 0.68 -10.52 -2.64
CA ALA A 155 2.07 -10.06 -2.57
C ALA A 155 2.84 -10.70 -1.41
N MET A 156 2.20 -10.84 -0.25
CA MET A 156 2.76 -11.50 0.93
C MET A 156 2.98 -13.00 0.68
N CYS A 157 2.03 -13.67 0.00
CA CYS A 157 2.17 -15.08 -0.38
C CYS A 157 3.30 -15.29 -1.39
N HIS A 158 3.41 -14.43 -2.42
CA HIS A 158 4.51 -14.43 -3.38
C HIS A 158 5.88 -14.24 -2.67
N GLY A 159 5.94 -13.35 -1.67
CA GLY A 159 7.13 -13.16 -0.82
C GLY A 159 7.42 -14.31 0.16
N LYS A 160 6.62 -15.39 0.15
CA LYS A 160 6.69 -16.52 1.09
C LYS A 160 6.59 -16.11 2.56
N ALA A 161 5.92 -15.01 2.85
CA ALA A 161 5.80 -14.48 4.20
C ALA A 161 4.75 -15.19 5.09
N LEU A 162 4.10 -16.22 4.56
CA LEU A 162 3.23 -17.14 5.27
C LEU A 162 3.73 -18.59 5.08
N PRO A 163 4.80 -18.99 5.79
CA PRO A 163 5.34 -20.34 5.67
C PRO A 163 4.29 -21.37 6.08
N GLY A 164 3.99 -22.31 5.18
CA GLY A 164 2.97 -23.35 5.37
C GLY A 164 1.78 -23.25 4.42
N LEU A 165 1.37 -22.04 3.99
CA LEU A 165 0.25 -21.92 3.05
C LEU A 165 0.57 -22.56 1.70
N SER A 166 1.79 -22.39 1.20
CA SER A 166 2.29 -23.03 -0.04
C SER A 166 2.47 -24.54 0.10
N THR A 167 2.53 -25.08 1.33
CA THR A 167 2.57 -26.52 1.59
C THR A 167 1.17 -27.13 1.54
N PHE A 168 0.15 -26.36 1.93
CA PHE A 168 -1.25 -26.78 1.89
C PHE A 168 -1.96 -26.46 0.57
N THR A 169 -1.42 -25.55 -0.24
CA THR A 169 -1.96 -25.16 -1.53
C THR A 169 -1.07 -25.69 -2.66
N LEU A 170 -1.65 -26.17 -3.77
CA LEU A 170 -0.89 -26.56 -4.97
C LEU A 170 -0.37 -25.34 -5.77
N LEU A 171 -0.23 -24.18 -5.13
CA LEU A 171 0.05 -22.89 -5.77
C LEU A 171 1.53 -22.54 -5.63
N GLY A 172 2.15 -22.17 -6.76
CA GLY A 172 3.52 -21.68 -6.82
C GLY A 172 3.64 -20.15 -6.69
N PRO A 173 4.88 -19.63 -6.64
CA PRO A 173 5.13 -18.19 -6.66
C PRO A 173 4.49 -17.47 -7.84
N ASP A 174 4.59 -18.05 -9.05
CA ASP A 174 4.05 -17.47 -10.28
C ASP A 174 2.51 -17.36 -10.24
N ASP A 175 1.83 -18.33 -9.61
CA ASP A 175 0.38 -18.27 -9.41
C ASP A 175 -0.01 -17.10 -8.50
N PHE A 176 0.74 -16.90 -7.41
CA PHE A 176 0.52 -15.77 -6.51
C PHE A 176 0.82 -14.43 -7.18
N GLU A 177 1.82 -14.36 -8.05
CA GLU A 177 2.09 -13.16 -8.86
C GLU A 177 0.92 -12.86 -9.82
N ALA A 178 0.35 -13.87 -10.47
CA ALA A 178 -0.82 -13.71 -11.32
C ALA A 178 -2.06 -13.25 -10.54
N MET A 179 -2.34 -13.88 -9.38
CA MET A 179 -3.45 -13.49 -8.50
C MET A 179 -3.27 -12.07 -7.94
N TRP A 180 -2.04 -11.69 -7.61
CA TRP A 180 -1.69 -10.32 -7.24
C TRP A 180 -2.00 -9.34 -8.37
N ALA A 181 -1.58 -9.64 -9.60
CA ALA A 181 -1.81 -8.80 -10.77
C ALA A 181 -3.30 -8.62 -11.04
N ILE A 182 -4.09 -9.70 -11.02
CA ILE A 182 -5.55 -9.65 -11.19
C ILE A 182 -6.20 -8.78 -10.11
N SER A 183 -5.76 -8.95 -8.85
CA SER A 183 -6.26 -8.14 -7.73
C SER A 183 -5.90 -6.66 -7.91
N ALA A 184 -4.68 -6.37 -8.39
CA ALA A 184 -4.23 -5.00 -8.66
C ALA A 184 -5.03 -4.35 -9.79
N VAL A 185 -5.40 -5.12 -10.82
CA VAL A 185 -6.30 -4.68 -11.90
C VAL A 185 -7.67 -4.32 -11.34
N VAL A 186 -8.30 -5.22 -10.58
CA VAL A 186 -9.63 -4.99 -9.98
C VAL A 186 -9.61 -3.76 -9.07
N ASN A 187 -8.61 -3.67 -8.19
CA ASN A 187 -8.43 -2.53 -7.30
C ASN A 187 -8.23 -1.21 -8.07
N SER A 188 -7.43 -1.23 -9.14
CA SER A 188 -7.16 -0.07 -9.99
C SER A 188 -8.42 0.41 -10.71
N PHE A 189 -9.17 -0.51 -11.31
CA PHE A 189 -10.43 -0.17 -12.00
C PHE A 189 -11.49 0.38 -11.06
N PHE A 190 -11.69 -0.28 -9.91
CA PHE A 190 -12.66 0.19 -8.91
C PHE A 190 -12.27 1.59 -8.43
N SER A 191 -11.01 1.78 -8.03
CA SER A 191 -10.56 3.06 -7.52
C SER A 191 -10.58 4.18 -8.57
N PHE A 192 -10.20 3.88 -9.82
CA PHE A 192 -10.27 4.85 -10.92
C PHE A 192 -11.71 5.28 -11.20
N SER A 193 -12.64 4.31 -11.27
CA SER A 193 -14.07 4.60 -11.45
C SER A 193 -14.62 5.44 -10.30
N TRP A 194 -14.21 5.13 -9.07
CA TRP A 194 -14.59 5.91 -7.89
C TRP A 194 -14.06 7.35 -7.94
N ASP A 195 -12.79 7.54 -8.33
CA ASP A 195 -12.18 8.86 -8.47
C ASP A 195 -12.99 9.74 -9.44
N LEU A 196 -13.36 9.19 -10.61
CA LEU A 196 -14.13 9.92 -11.62
C LEU A 196 -15.56 10.23 -11.16
N VAL A 197 -16.29 9.22 -10.69
CA VAL A 197 -17.74 9.32 -10.45
C VAL A 197 -18.05 9.92 -9.09
N MET A 198 -17.43 9.41 -8.03
CA MET A 198 -17.80 9.76 -6.65
C MET A 198 -17.00 10.95 -6.15
N ASP A 199 -15.69 10.94 -6.41
CA ASP A 199 -14.78 11.93 -5.85
C ASP A 199 -14.77 13.23 -6.64
N TRP A 200 -14.84 13.13 -7.96
CA TRP A 200 -14.89 14.29 -8.86
C TRP A 200 -16.29 14.58 -9.41
N GLY A 201 -17.29 13.70 -9.23
CA GLY A 201 -18.64 13.97 -9.74
C GLY A 201 -18.70 14.09 -11.27
N LEU A 202 -17.75 13.46 -11.97
CA LEU A 202 -17.72 13.37 -13.44
C LEU A 202 -18.44 12.09 -13.88
N LEU A 203 -18.73 11.97 -15.17
CA LEU A 203 -19.43 10.83 -15.77
C LEU A 203 -20.77 10.50 -15.10
N ASN A 204 -21.42 11.48 -14.46
CA ASN A 204 -22.70 11.27 -13.81
C ASN A 204 -23.81 11.12 -14.87
N PRO A 205 -24.51 9.96 -14.94
CA PRO A 205 -25.55 9.71 -15.94
C PRO A 205 -26.72 10.69 -15.90
N SER A 206 -26.98 11.28 -14.74
CA SER A 206 -28.07 12.24 -14.53
C SER A 206 -27.76 13.64 -15.09
N THR A 207 -26.53 13.86 -15.58
CA THR A 207 -26.15 15.13 -16.20
C THR A 207 -26.57 15.12 -17.67
N PRO A 208 -27.41 16.07 -18.13
CA PRO A 208 -27.74 16.18 -19.54
C PRO A 208 -26.44 16.31 -20.35
N LEU A 209 -26.23 15.42 -21.32
CA LEU A 209 -25.10 15.48 -22.25
C LEU A 209 -25.18 16.79 -23.04
N ARG A 210 -24.58 17.87 -22.52
CA ARG A 210 -24.24 19.01 -23.37
C ARG A 210 -23.09 18.55 -24.26
N SER A 211 -23.34 18.55 -25.57
CA SER A 211 -22.47 18.04 -26.64
C SER A 211 -21.00 18.50 -26.59
N HIS A 212 -20.67 19.52 -25.80
CA HIS A 212 -19.32 20.10 -25.72
C HIS A 212 -18.55 19.75 -24.42
N GLN A 213 -19.14 18.99 -23.49
CA GLN A 213 -18.54 18.74 -22.17
C GLN A 213 -18.13 17.29 -21.92
N PHE A 214 -18.23 16.36 -22.88
CA PHE A 214 -17.68 14.99 -22.86
C PHE A 214 -17.59 14.33 -21.47
N GLY A 215 -18.70 14.21 -20.75
CA GLY A 215 -18.74 13.54 -19.45
C GLY A 215 -18.29 14.39 -18.25
N LEU A 216 -18.01 15.68 -18.44
CA LEU A 216 -17.85 16.65 -17.36
C LEU A 216 -19.22 17.12 -16.84
N ARG A 217 -19.25 17.47 -15.56
CA ARG A 217 -20.43 18.10 -14.90
C ARG A 217 -20.64 19.53 -15.40
N PRO A 218 -21.86 20.11 -15.30
CA PRO A 218 -22.16 21.43 -15.85
C PRO A 218 -21.50 22.57 -15.06
N VAL A 219 -21.31 22.38 -13.75
CA VAL A 219 -20.72 23.37 -12.86
C VAL A 219 -19.26 23.02 -12.58
N LEU A 220 -18.36 23.76 -13.23
CA LEU A 220 -16.90 23.68 -13.05
C LEU A 220 -16.41 25.02 -12.48
N LEU A 221 -15.76 25.02 -11.32
CA LEU A 221 -15.13 26.23 -10.75
C LEU A 221 -13.97 26.67 -11.61
N TYR A 222 -13.18 25.73 -12.14
CA TYR A 222 -12.12 25.99 -13.12
C TYR A 222 -12.66 25.95 -14.55
N GLY A 223 -13.82 26.56 -14.80
CA GLY A 223 -14.56 26.44 -16.07
C GLY A 223 -13.83 26.97 -17.31
N GLY A 224 -12.89 27.91 -17.14
CA GLY A 224 -12.02 28.39 -18.23
C GLY A 224 -10.94 27.38 -18.66
N LEU A 225 -10.77 26.29 -17.93
CA LEU A 225 -9.72 25.29 -18.12
C LEU A 225 -10.33 23.89 -18.27
N THR A 226 -11.23 23.67 -19.23
CA THR A 226 -11.80 22.32 -19.48
C THR A 226 -10.72 21.27 -19.77
N GLY A 227 -9.62 21.67 -20.40
CA GLY A 227 -8.45 20.82 -20.62
C GLY A 227 -7.79 20.32 -19.33
N PHE A 228 -7.87 21.07 -18.23
CA PHE A 228 -7.33 20.66 -16.92
C PHE A 228 -8.02 19.40 -16.40
N TYR A 229 -9.35 19.28 -16.55
CA TYR A 229 -10.08 18.09 -16.11
C TYR A 229 -9.72 16.86 -16.94
N HIS A 230 -9.62 17.00 -18.27
CA HIS A 230 -9.22 15.90 -19.15
C HIS A 230 -7.78 15.46 -18.88
N PHE A 231 -6.87 16.42 -18.68
CA PHE A 231 -5.51 16.14 -18.24
C PHE A 231 -5.50 15.39 -16.91
N ALA A 232 -6.30 15.80 -15.93
CA ALA A 232 -6.38 15.11 -14.65
C ALA A 232 -6.93 13.69 -14.76
N ILE A 233 -7.93 13.45 -15.62
CA ILE A 233 -8.44 12.10 -15.92
C ILE A 233 -7.31 11.23 -16.51
N LEU A 234 -6.63 11.72 -17.53
CA LEU A 234 -5.53 10.99 -18.18
C LEU A 234 -4.37 10.73 -17.21
N PHE A 235 -3.98 11.74 -16.45
CA PHE A 235 -2.91 11.63 -15.46
C PHE A 235 -3.28 10.65 -14.34
N ASN A 236 -4.54 10.63 -13.90
CA ASN A 236 -5.02 9.65 -12.94
C ASN A 236 -4.97 8.23 -13.51
N PHE A 237 -5.39 8.05 -14.77
CA PHE A 237 -5.33 6.75 -15.45
C PHE A 237 -3.89 6.25 -15.56
N ILE A 238 -2.98 7.07 -16.11
CA ILE A 238 -1.56 6.72 -16.27
C ILE A 238 -0.96 6.35 -14.91
N GLY A 239 -1.13 7.22 -13.90
CA GLY A 239 -0.61 6.98 -12.56
C GLY A 239 -1.13 5.69 -11.92
N ARG A 240 -2.40 5.33 -12.16
CA ARG A 240 -3.01 4.07 -11.70
C ARG A 240 -2.48 2.84 -12.45
N THR A 241 -1.87 3.00 -13.62
CA THR A 241 -1.27 1.90 -14.40
C THR A 241 0.24 1.76 -14.22
N LEU A 242 0.91 2.67 -13.50
CA LEU A 242 2.37 2.67 -13.38
C LEU A 242 2.94 1.40 -12.75
N TRP A 243 2.18 0.70 -11.91
CA TRP A 243 2.61 -0.57 -11.32
C TRP A 243 2.93 -1.65 -12.37
N THR A 244 2.37 -1.54 -13.58
CA THR A 244 2.65 -2.47 -14.70
C THR A 244 4.08 -2.38 -15.22
N LEU A 245 4.78 -1.27 -14.96
CA LEU A 245 6.19 -1.08 -15.36
C LEU A 245 7.13 -2.11 -14.70
N ARG A 246 6.70 -2.76 -13.61
CA ARG A 246 7.43 -3.86 -12.97
C ARG A 246 7.81 -4.98 -13.95
N TRP A 247 6.98 -5.26 -14.95
CA TRP A 247 7.25 -6.29 -15.96
C TRP A 247 7.95 -5.77 -17.21
N SER A 248 8.47 -4.53 -17.21
CA SER A 248 9.28 -4.04 -18.32
C SER A 248 10.77 -4.25 -18.02
N PRO A 249 11.43 -5.24 -18.65
CA PRO A 249 12.88 -5.40 -18.53
C PRO A 249 13.60 -4.17 -19.06
N GLN A 250 13.11 -3.56 -20.15
CA GLN A 250 13.68 -2.35 -20.73
C GLN A 250 13.65 -1.20 -19.73
N ALA A 251 12.50 -0.94 -19.08
CA ALA A 251 12.41 0.11 -18.08
C ALA A 251 13.41 -0.15 -16.93
N THR A 252 13.51 -1.38 -16.45
CA THR A 252 14.42 -1.75 -15.36
C THR A 252 15.88 -1.60 -15.75
N VAL A 253 16.26 -1.96 -16.98
CA VAL A 253 17.63 -1.83 -17.50
C VAL A 253 18.00 -0.37 -17.74
N PHE A 254 17.12 0.43 -18.34
CA PHE A 254 17.43 1.82 -18.70
C PHE A 254 17.41 2.77 -17.51
N LEU A 255 16.44 2.59 -16.59
CA LEU A 255 16.21 3.52 -15.49
C LEU A 255 16.75 2.99 -14.15
N GLY A 256 16.88 1.68 -14.00
CA GLY A 256 17.22 1.04 -12.73
C GLY A 256 16.02 0.94 -11.77
N THR A 257 15.99 -0.13 -10.98
CA THR A 257 14.88 -0.43 -10.06
C THR A 257 14.62 0.67 -9.04
N PHE A 258 15.69 1.28 -8.49
CA PHE A 258 15.56 2.35 -7.50
C PHE A 258 14.88 3.60 -8.10
N PHE A 259 15.37 4.09 -9.23
CA PHE A 259 14.83 5.28 -9.87
C PHE A 259 13.38 5.06 -10.33
N LEU A 260 13.07 3.87 -10.88
CA LEU A 260 11.69 3.51 -11.24
C LEU A 260 10.76 3.55 -10.03
N ALA A 261 11.18 2.96 -8.90
CA ALA A 261 10.38 2.98 -7.68
C ALA A 261 10.18 4.42 -7.16
N SER A 262 11.23 5.25 -7.17
CA SER A 262 11.15 6.66 -6.79
C SER A 262 10.24 7.46 -7.71
N LEU A 263 10.33 7.25 -9.03
CA LEU A 263 9.48 7.89 -10.02
C LEU A 263 8.01 7.51 -9.81
N GLN A 264 7.73 6.23 -9.54
CA GLN A 264 6.37 5.77 -9.23
C GLN A 264 5.82 6.45 -7.96
N GLN A 265 6.62 6.56 -6.89
CA GLN A 265 6.21 7.24 -5.66
C GLN A 265 5.95 8.73 -5.90
N ALA A 266 6.83 9.42 -6.63
CA ALA A 266 6.66 10.82 -6.98
C ALA A 266 5.41 11.05 -7.84
N ALA A 267 5.16 10.18 -8.82
CA ALA A 267 3.97 10.23 -9.67
C ALA A 267 2.69 10.01 -8.85
N GLU A 268 2.69 9.08 -7.89
CA GLU A 268 1.55 8.83 -7.00
C GLU A 268 1.24 10.04 -6.11
N VAL A 269 2.26 10.71 -5.57
CA VAL A 269 2.10 11.97 -4.81
C VAL A 269 1.53 13.08 -5.68
N ALA A 270 2.11 13.30 -6.86
CA ALA A 270 1.62 14.31 -7.81
C ALA A 270 0.15 14.05 -8.20
N ARG A 271 -0.20 12.79 -8.44
CA ARG A 271 -1.57 12.36 -8.76
C ARG A 271 -2.52 12.67 -7.64
N ARG A 272 -2.13 12.43 -6.39
CA ARG A 272 -2.96 12.74 -5.22
C ARG A 272 -3.12 14.24 -4.99
N CYS A 273 -2.09 15.04 -5.23
CA CYS A 273 -2.18 16.51 -5.17
C CYS A 273 -3.23 17.01 -6.16
N LEU A 274 -3.16 16.56 -7.41
CA LEU A 274 -4.15 16.91 -8.44
C LEU A 274 -5.56 16.42 -8.08
N TRP A 275 -5.68 15.17 -7.61
CA TRP A 275 -6.94 14.62 -7.13
C TRP A 275 -7.56 15.45 -6.01
N SER A 276 -6.74 15.95 -5.07
CA SER A 276 -7.20 16.73 -3.92
C SER A 276 -7.82 18.05 -4.34
N VAL A 277 -7.24 18.73 -5.35
CA VAL A 277 -7.78 19.98 -5.90
C VAL A 277 -9.19 19.76 -6.44
N ILE A 278 -9.38 18.78 -7.32
CA ILE A 278 -10.68 18.50 -7.94
C ILE A 278 -11.68 17.95 -6.91
N ARG A 279 -11.21 17.18 -5.92
CA ARG A 279 -12.04 16.67 -4.84
C ARG A 279 -12.60 17.80 -3.96
N VAL A 280 -11.74 18.73 -3.54
CA VAL A 280 -12.15 19.92 -2.76
C VAL A 280 -13.14 20.75 -3.57
N GLU A 281 -12.84 20.96 -4.86
CA GLU A 281 -13.74 21.67 -5.77
C GLU A 281 -15.14 21.04 -5.81
N TRP A 282 -15.21 19.71 -5.94
CA TRP A 282 -16.48 18.99 -5.95
C TRP A 282 -17.24 19.09 -4.63
N GLU A 283 -16.55 19.05 -3.49
CA GLU A 283 -17.19 19.32 -2.20
C GLU A 283 -17.76 20.74 -2.10
N CYS A 284 -17.04 21.75 -2.59
CA CYS A 284 -17.54 23.13 -2.65
C CYS A 284 -18.80 23.25 -3.50
N VAL A 285 -18.84 22.55 -4.65
CA VAL A 285 -20.02 22.53 -5.54
C VAL A 285 -21.21 21.85 -4.85
N LYS A 286 -21.01 20.70 -4.19
CA LYS A 286 -22.08 20.02 -3.45
C LYS A 286 -22.67 20.86 -2.31
N LYS A 287 -21.85 21.71 -1.69
CA LYS A 287 -22.28 22.63 -0.63
C LYS A 287 -22.88 23.94 -1.14
N GLY A 288 -22.99 24.12 -2.46
CA GLY A 288 -23.67 25.27 -3.04
C GLY A 288 -22.90 26.60 -2.97
N VAL A 289 -21.59 26.57 -2.68
CA VAL A 289 -20.76 27.78 -2.47
C VAL A 289 -20.83 28.78 -3.65
N ARG A 290 -21.21 28.33 -4.85
CA ARG A 290 -21.33 29.19 -6.05
C ARG A 290 -22.74 29.73 -6.33
N CYS A 291 -23.78 29.26 -5.64
CA CYS A 291 -25.15 29.73 -5.88
C CYS A 291 -25.45 31.08 -5.21
N ASP A 292 -24.68 31.48 -4.20
CA ASP A 292 -24.92 32.73 -3.48
C ASP A 292 -24.23 33.95 -4.12
N ASP A 293 -23.10 33.77 -4.81
CA ASP A 293 -22.35 34.88 -5.43
C ASP A 293 -23.05 35.53 -6.64
N LYS A 294 -23.98 34.82 -7.30
CA LYS A 294 -24.77 35.41 -8.39
C LYS A 294 -25.93 36.29 -7.92
N LYS A 295 -26.16 36.43 -6.61
CA LYS A 295 -27.14 37.37 -6.03
C LYS A 295 -26.54 38.71 -5.59
N ILE A 296 -25.23 38.93 -5.78
CA ILE A 296 -24.50 40.08 -5.22
C ILE A 296 -24.08 41.13 -6.27
N PHE A 297 -24.46 40.97 -7.54
CA PHE A 297 -24.28 42.03 -8.54
C PHE A 297 -25.63 42.44 -9.14
N PRO A 298 -26.20 43.59 -8.70
CA PRO A 298 -27.35 44.21 -9.35
C PRO A 298 -27.01 44.74 -10.75
#